data_AF-A0A7C1BJC4-F1
#
_entry.id   AF-A0A7C1BJC4-F1
#
_cell.length_a   1.000
_cell.length_b   1.000
_cell.length_c   1.000
_cell.angle_alpha   90.00
_cell.angle_beta   90.00
_cell.angle_gamma   90.00
#
_symmetry.space_group_name_H-M   'P 1'
#
loop_
_entity.id
_entity.type
_entity.pdbx_description
1 polymer ?
#
loop_
_entity_poly.entity_id
_entity_poly.type
_entity_poly.pdbx_seq_one_letter_code
_entity_poly.pdbx_strand_id
1 'polypeptide(L)'
;AVDSIVSKALMEKVKQFPELSEYRVYESRYLDSVFEVLMIPARWSYETIEAWYPGTVWNQYGRNVFLYSDWEDHKGRTTYAEIGGCYYAARLAVCEKLVDEKRQATVIIFREAHPGYIMPVGVWNVRETVRNAMKQKPLVYNTLSEALKRVASQLRIPLKRWIQNSELLQNILFQRRITDFLNLEKL
;
A
#
# COMPACT_ATOMS: atom_id res chain seq x y z
N ALA A 1 14.43 -5.90 -11.89
CA ALA A 1 14.64 -7.35 -12.06
C ALA A 1 14.91 -8.04 -10.71
N VAL A 2 15.99 -7.69 -9.99
CA VAL A 2 16.34 -8.31 -8.69
C VAL A 2 15.22 -8.20 -7.66
N ASP A 3 14.64 -7.01 -7.48
CA ASP A 3 13.58 -6.80 -6.46
C ASP A 3 12.35 -7.65 -6.71
N SER A 4 11.99 -7.89 -7.97
CA SER A 4 10.85 -8.73 -8.33
C SER A 4 11.07 -10.17 -7.88
N ILE A 5 12.27 -10.72 -8.12
CA ILE A 5 12.65 -12.08 -7.73
C ILE A 5 12.70 -12.20 -6.20
N VAL A 6 13.40 -11.30 -5.52
CA VAL A 6 13.57 -11.35 -4.07
C VAL A 6 12.24 -11.12 -3.36
N SER A 7 11.46 -10.11 -3.77
CA SER A 7 10.15 -9.86 -3.17
C SER A 7 9.19 -11.02 -3.38
N LYS A 8 9.25 -11.73 -4.52
CA LYS A 8 8.42 -12.93 -4.76
C LYS A 8 8.80 -14.06 -3.80
N ALA A 9 10.10 -14.32 -3.61
CA ALA A 9 10.56 -15.36 -2.70
C ALA A 9 10.16 -15.07 -1.23
N LEU A 10 10.26 -13.82 -0.78
CA LEU A 10 9.81 -13.43 0.55
C LEU A 10 8.30 -13.46 0.68
N MET A 11 7.57 -13.01 -0.35
CA MET A 11 6.11 -13.06 -0.39
C MET A 11 5.58 -14.49 -0.17
N GLU A 12 6.16 -15.49 -0.85
CA GLU A 12 5.76 -16.89 -0.65
C GLU A 12 6.00 -17.39 0.78
N LYS A 13 7.02 -16.88 1.47
CA LYS A 13 7.21 -17.15 2.91
C LYS A 13 6.15 -16.45 3.76
N VAL A 14 5.86 -15.16 3.47
CA VAL A 14 4.86 -14.37 4.20
C VAL A 14 3.51 -15.08 4.21
N LYS A 15 3.07 -15.63 3.07
CA LYS A 15 1.78 -16.33 2.93
C LYS A 15 1.59 -17.51 3.91
N GLN A 16 2.67 -18.05 4.47
CA GLN A 16 2.64 -19.19 5.39
C GLN A 16 2.51 -18.81 6.86
N PHE A 17 2.66 -17.53 7.21
CA PHE A 17 2.60 -17.05 8.58
C PHE A 17 1.18 -16.78 9.07
N PRO A 18 0.91 -16.73 10.38
CA PRO A 18 -0.39 -16.27 10.87
C PRO A 18 -0.65 -14.80 10.51
N GLU A 19 -1.92 -14.45 10.35
CA GLU A 19 -2.36 -13.08 10.07
C GLU A 19 -2.02 -12.15 11.24
N LEU A 20 -1.87 -10.84 10.97
CA LEU A 20 -1.85 -9.82 12.02
C LEU A 20 -3.14 -9.86 12.84
N SER A 21 -3.08 -9.43 14.10
CA SER A 21 -4.26 -9.30 14.97
C SER A 21 -4.90 -7.91 14.93
N GLU A 22 -4.22 -6.92 14.34
CA GLU A 22 -4.60 -5.51 14.43
C GLU A 22 -4.31 -4.77 13.12
N TYR A 23 -4.98 -3.62 12.93
CA TYR A 23 -4.67 -2.70 11.85
C TYR A 23 -3.43 -1.89 12.22
N ARG A 24 -2.51 -1.75 11.27
CA ARG A 24 -1.29 -0.96 11.47
C ARG A 24 -1.15 0.07 10.36
N VAL A 25 -0.73 1.26 10.73
CA VAL A 25 -0.34 2.31 9.79
C VAL A 25 1.10 2.71 10.08
N TYR A 26 1.92 2.69 9.04
CA TYR A 26 3.27 3.24 9.07
C TYR A 26 3.33 4.46 8.15
N GLU A 27 4.17 5.42 8.50
CA GLU A 27 4.36 6.63 7.71
C GLU A 27 5.84 6.85 7.40
N SER A 28 6.09 7.51 6.27
CA SER A 28 7.39 8.05 5.95
C SER A 28 7.25 9.22 4.98
N ARG A 29 8.03 10.27 5.22
CA ARG A 29 8.07 11.46 4.37
C ARG A 29 9.50 11.68 3.92
N TYR A 30 9.69 11.76 2.61
CA TYR A 30 11.02 11.95 2.05
C TYR A 30 10.94 12.62 0.68
N LEU A 31 11.80 13.60 0.43
CA LEU A 31 11.86 14.40 -0.81
C LEU A 31 10.49 14.95 -1.24
N ASP A 32 9.69 15.52 -0.33
CA ASP A 32 8.33 16.01 -0.65
C ASP A 32 7.41 14.91 -1.23
N SER A 33 7.66 13.65 -0.86
CA SER A 33 6.73 12.54 -1.04
C SER A 33 6.22 12.06 0.31
N VAL A 34 4.93 11.72 0.36
CA VAL A 34 4.26 11.16 1.54
C VAL A 34 3.94 9.70 1.25
N PHE A 35 4.30 8.81 2.16
CA PHE A 35 3.98 7.39 2.11
C PHE A 35 3.22 7.00 3.37
N GLU A 36 2.03 6.43 3.18
CA GLU A 36 1.27 5.76 4.22
C GLU A 36 1.15 4.28 3.86
N VAL A 37 1.57 3.39 4.76
CA VAL A 37 1.47 1.93 4.58
C VAL A 37 0.45 1.38 5.55
N LEU A 38 -0.70 0.98 5.02
CA LEU A 38 -1.77 0.34 5.78
C LEU A 38 -1.59 -1.18 5.73
N MET A 39 -1.48 -1.82 6.89
CA MET A 39 -1.56 -3.27 7.03
C MET A 39 -2.89 -3.66 7.67
N ILE A 40 -3.57 -4.60 7.02
CA ILE A 40 -4.89 -5.10 7.39
C ILE A 40 -4.73 -6.55 7.88
N PRO A 41 -5.33 -6.92 9.03
CA PRO A 41 -5.30 -8.28 9.56
C PRO A 41 -6.13 -9.22 8.67
N ALA A 42 -5.49 -9.74 7.63
CA ALA A 42 -6.06 -10.60 6.62
C ALA A 42 -4.95 -11.36 5.88
N ARG A 43 -5.33 -12.36 5.07
CA ARG A 43 -4.41 -13.06 4.18
C ARG A 43 -3.62 -12.08 3.30
N TRP A 44 -2.41 -12.49 2.94
CA TRP A 44 -1.55 -11.70 2.07
C TRP A 44 -2.28 -11.31 0.78
N SER A 45 -2.29 -10.01 0.53
CA SER A 45 -2.54 -9.35 -0.75
C SER A 45 -1.83 -8.01 -0.70
N TYR A 46 -1.47 -7.43 -1.84
CA TYR A 46 -0.62 -6.24 -1.87
C TYR A 46 -1.04 -5.26 -2.94
N GLU A 47 -1.14 -3.98 -2.58
CA GLU A 47 -1.46 -2.89 -3.50
C GLU A 47 -0.59 -1.66 -3.25
N THR A 48 -0.24 -0.97 -4.32
CA THR A 48 0.38 0.35 -4.28
C THR A 48 -0.42 1.29 -5.15
N ILE A 49 -0.75 2.45 -4.61
CA ILE A 49 -1.43 3.53 -5.31
C ILE A 49 -0.53 4.76 -5.24
N GLU A 50 -0.14 5.25 -6.41
CA GLU A 50 0.68 6.44 -6.54
C GLU A 50 -0.15 7.60 -7.10
N ALA A 51 -0.02 8.75 -6.46
CA ALA A 51 -0.58 10.01 -6.93
C ALA A 51 0.54 10.97 -7.33
N TRP A 52 0.55 11.39 -8.59
CA TRP A 52 1.53 12.30 -9.14
C TRP A 52 0.91 13.67 -9.43
N TYR A 53 1.35 14.68 -8.67
CA TYR A 53 0.84 16.04 -8.79
C TYR A 53 1.36 16.75 -10.05
N PRO A 54 0.60 17.70 -10.62
CA PRO A 54 1.10 18.58 -11.68
C PRO A 54 2.46 19.20 -11.35
N GLY A 55 3.39 19.18 -12.30
CA GLY A 55 4.75 19.69 -12.14
C GLY A 55 5.75 18.69 -11.55
N THR A 56 5.31 17.49 -11.17
CA THR A 56 6.24 16.39 -10.83
C THR A 56 6.84 15.76 -12.09
N VAL A 57 7.94 15.03 -11.94
CA VAL A 57 8.62 14.33 -13.05
C VAL A 57 7.69 13.40 -13.83
N TRP A 58 6.69 12.81 -13.18
CA TRP A 58 5.73 11.88 -13.79
C TRP A 58 4.42 12.56 -14.24
N ASN A 59 4.26 13.85 -13.97
CA ASN A 59 3.09 14.64 -14.37
C ASN A 59 3.49 16.09 -14.67
N GLN A 60 4.48 16.28 -15.54
CA GLN A 60 5.11 17.58 -15.80
C GLN A 60 4.13 18.58 -16.44
N TYR A 61 3.27 18.10 -17.36
CA TYR A 61 2.38 18.94 -18.15
C TYR A 61 0.89 18.74 -17.84
N GLY A 62 0.53 17.83 -16.92
CA GLY A 62 -0.87 17.57 -16.61
C GLY A 62 -1.48 18.68 -15.77
N ARG A 63 -2.80 18.86 -15.93
CA ARG A 63 -3.58 19.86 -15.19
C ARG A 63 -4.23 19.30 -13.93
N ASN A 64 -4.27 17.98 -13.80
CA ASN A 64 -4.90 17.25 -12.71
C ASN A 64 -3.92 16.26 -12.09
N VAL A 65 -4.15 15.86 -10.83
CA VAL A 65 -3.39 14.79 -10.18
C VAL A 65 -3.80 13.44 -10.78
N PHE A 66 -2.81 12.71 -11.31
CA PHE A 66 -2.98 11.33 -11.77
C PHE A 66 -2.85 10.37 -10.60
N LEU A 67 -3.80 9.46 -10.44
CA LEU A 67 -3.69 8.31 -9.55
C LEU A 67 -3.49 7.07 -10.41
N TYR A 68 -2.57 6.22 -9.99
CA TYR A 68 -2.28 4.95 -10.63
C TYR A 68 -2.16 3.87 -9.59
N SER A 69 -2.74 2.70 -9.83
CA SER A 69 -2.77 1.60 -8.87
C SER A 69 -2.34 0.29 -9.51
N ASP A 70 -1.49 -0.45 -8.82
CA ASP A 70 -1.24 -1.85 -9.11
C ASP A 70 -1.47 -2.67 -7.85
N TRP A 71 -2.06 -3.85 -8.03
CA TRP A 71 -2.40 -4.75 -6.93
C TRP A 71 -2.14 -6.21 -7.28
N GLU A 72 -2.15 -7.06 -6.26
CA GLU A 72 -2.12 -8.50 -6.38
C GLU A 72 -2.91 -9.14 -5.25
N ASP A 73 -3.65 -10.20 -5.59
CA ASP A 73 -4.33 -11.03 -4.60
C ASP A 73 -3.34 -12.00 -3.94
N HIS A 74 -3.88 -12.96 -3.17
CA HIS A 74 -3.08 -14.00 -2.54
C HIS A 74 -2.32 -14.89 -3.52
N LYS A 75 -2.75 -15.01 -4.78
CA LYS A 75 -2.03 -15.79 -5.80
C LYS A 75 -0.85 -15.02 -6.37
N GLY A 76 -0.90 -13.68 -6.30
CA GLY A 76 0.13 -12.80 -6.82
C GLY A 76 -0.08 -12.47 -8.30
N ARG A 77 0.79 -11.64 -8.88
CA ARG A 77 0.67 -11.24 -10.30
C ARG A 77 1.24 -12.26 -11.27
N THR A 78 0.56 -12.42 -12.41
CA THR A 78 1.05 -13.13 -13.61
C THR A 78 1.70 -12.19 -14.62
N THR A 79 1.33 -10.92 -14.61
CA THR A 79 1.90 -9.86 -15.47
C THR A 79 2.75 -8.88 -14.66
N TYR A 80 3.68 -8.21 -15.34
CA TYR A 80 4.51 -7.19 -14.71
C TYR A 80 3.66 -5.99 -14.26
N ALA A 81 4.00 -5.38 -13.12
CA ALA A 81 3.33 -4.16 -12.65
C ALA A 81 3.55 -2.99 -13.62
N GLU A 82 2.49 -2.24 -13.91
CA GLU A 82 2.53 -1.07 -14.79
C GLU A 82 3.25 0.11 -14.13
N ILE A 83 3.12 0.27 -12.80
CA ILE A 83 3.95 1.16 -11.96
C ILE A 83 5.44 0.77 -12.05
N GLY A 84 5.70 -0.48 -12.43
CA GLY A 84 7.04 -0.98 -12.72
C GLY A 84 7.87 -1.26 -11.48
N GLY A 85 9.14 -0.85 -11.50
CA GLY A 85 10.11 -1.23 -10.47
C GLY A 85 9.75 -0.77 -9.06
N CYS A 86 9.08 0.38 -8.92
CA CYS A 86 8.67 0.94 -7.64
C CYS A 86 7.72 0.01 -6.87
N TYR A 87 6.80 -0.66 -7.58
CA TYR A 87 5.88 -1.64 -7.02
C TYR A 87 6.63 -2.78 -6.31
N TYR A 88 7.58 -3.40 -7.01
CA TYR A 88 8.34 -4.54 -6.46
C TYR A 88 9.30 -4.13 -5.35
N ALA A 89 9.85 -2.91 -5.41
CA ALA A 89 10.74 -2.40 -4.40
C ALA A 89 10.02 -2.06 -3.09
N ALA A 90 8.83 -1.48 -3.18
CA ALA A 90 7.98 -1.26 -2.01
C ALA A 90 7.49 -2.60 -1.42
N ARG A 91 7.09 -3.55 -2.27
CA ARG A 91 6.70 -4.90 -1.85
C ARG A 91 7.85 -5.62 -1.12
N LEU A 92 9.07 -5.51 -1.63
CA LEU A 92 10.26 -6.07 -1.00
C LEU A 92 10.39 -5.58 0.45
N ALA A 93 10.33 -4.27 0.67
CA ALA A 93 10.46 -3.66 1.99
C ALA A 93 9.39 -4.13 2.98
N VAL A 94 8.14 -4.25 2.51
CA VAL A 94 7.02 -4.78 3.30
C VAL A 94 7.23 -6.25 3.64
N CYS A 95 7.62 -7.06 2.65
CA CYS A 95 7.85 -8.49 2.86
C CYS A 95 9.00 -8.74 3.85
N GLU A 96 10.08 -7.94 3.81
CA GLU A 96 11.17 -8.01 4.78
C GLU A 96 10.63 -7.85 6.22
N LYS A 97 9.78 -6.85 6.45
CA LYS A 97 9.15 -6.58 7.75
C LYS A 97 8.26 -7.73 8.22
N LEU A 98 7.40 -8.24 7.35
CA LEU A 98 6.47 -9.32 7.69
C LEU A 98 7.17 -10.66 7.92
N VAL A 99 8.27 -10.92 7.21
CA VAL A 99 9.13 -12.09 7.45
C VAL A 99 9.81 -12.01 8.81
N ASP A 100 10.35 -10.85 9.16
CA ASP A 100 10.99 -10.60 10.45
C ASP A 100 10.02 -10.86 11.61
N GLU A 101 8.80 -10.34 11.50
CA GLU A 101 7.76 -10.53 12.51
C GLU A 101 7.04 -11.89 12.45
N LYS A 102 7.31 -12.70 11.41
CA LYS A 102 6.59 -13.95 11.11
C LYS A 102 5.08 -13.76 11.13
N ARG A 103 4.61 -12.79 10.35
CA ARG A 103 3.19 -12.44 10.19
C ARG A 103 2.82 -12.26 8.73
N GLN A 104 1.53 -12.36 8.42
CA GLN A 104 0.97 -11.98 7.13
C GLN A 104 -0.10 -10.90 7.27
N ALA A 105 -0.28 -10.11 6.22
CA ALA A 105 -1.26 -9.04 6.18
C ALA A 105 -1.64 -8.73 4.74
N THR A 106 -2.84 -8.20 4.52
CA THR A 106 -3.12 -7.41 3.32
C THR A 106 -2.47 -6.04 3.48
N VAL A 107 -1.69 -5.59 2.50
CA VAL A 107 -0.93 -4.33 2.60
C VAL A 107 -1.27 -3.40 1.45
N ILE A 108 -1.57 -2.15 1.79
CA ILE A 108 -1.92 -1.10 0.83
C ILE A 108 -1.03 0.12 1.10
N ILE A 109 -0.28 0.54 0.09
CA ILE A 109 0.61 1.69 0.15
C ILE A 109 -0.04 2.86 -0.61
N PHE A 110 -0.22 3.98 0.08
CA PHE A 110 -0.65 5.24 -0.49
C PHE A 110 0.56 6.15 -0.62
N ARG A 111 0.80 6.66 -1.82
CA ARG A 111 1.92 7.57 -2.09
C ARG A 111 1.44 8.84 -2.77
N GLU A 112 1.70 9.99 -2.17
CA GLU A 112 1.63 11.28 -2.87
C GLU A 112 3.03 11.78 -3.20
N ALA A 113 3.32 12.01 -4.48
CA ALA A 113 4.49 12.76 -4.92
C ALA A 113 4.06 14.21 -5.18
N HIS A 114 4.54 15.15 -4.36
CA HIS A 114 4.25 16.57 -4.50
C HIS A 114 5.28 17.28 -5.40
N PRO A 115 4.97 18.48 -5.92
CA PRO A 115 5.83 19.17 -6.90
C PRO A 115 7.24 19.52 -6.40
N GLY A 116 7.48 19.55 -5.08
CA GLY A 116 8.83 19.71 -4.53
C GLY A 116 9.72 18.47 -4.73
N TYR A 117 9.17 17.34 -5.19
CA TYR A 117 9.95 16.19 -5.66
C TYR A 117 10.57 16.49 -7.04
N ILE A 118 11.67 17.24 -7.01
CA ILE A 118 12.36 17.74 -8.21
C ILE A 118 13.38 16.76 -8.80
N MET A 119 13.76 15.70 -8.08
CA MET A 119 14.78 14.74 -8.52
C MET A 119 14.21 13.34 -8.70
N PRO A 120 14.32 12.72 -9.90
CA PRO A 120 13.92 11.34 -10.09
C PRO A 120 14.98 10.38 -9.54
N VAL A 121 14.99 10.16 -8.22
CA VAL A 121 15.93 9.28 -7.52
C VAL A 121 15.62 7.76 -7.75
N GLY A 122 14.70 7.47 -8.68
CA GLY A 122 14.41 6.13 -9.17
C GLY A 122 13.78 5.19 -8.13
N VAL A 123 13.86 3.89 -8.43
CA VAL A 123 13.26 2.78 -7.65
C VAL A 123 13.85 2.68 -6.24
N TRP A 124 15.11 3.07 -6.06
CA TRP A 124 15.78 3.06 -4.76
C TRP A 124 15.08 3.95 -3.74
N ASN A 125 14.60 5.12 -4.17
CA ASN A 125 13.92 6.06 -3.30
C ASN A 125 12.68 5.46 -2.63
N VAL A 126 11.83 4.81 -3.44
CA VAL A 126 10.61 4.15 -2.95
C VAL A 126 10.98 3.04 -1.95
N ARG A 127 11.98 2.22 -2.29
CA ARG A 127 12.46 1.13 -1.44
C ARG A 127 12.88 1.63 -0.06
N GLU A 128 13.77 2.62 -0.02
CA GLU A 128 14.32 3.10 1.25
C GLU A 128 13.30 3.89 2.04
N THR A 129 12.42 4.64 1.38
CA THR A 129 11.34 5.37 2.06
C THR A 129 10.38 4.41 2.75
N VAL A 130 9.99 3.32 2.07
CA VAL A 130 9.13 2.27 2.65
C VAL A 130 9.87 1.48 3.73
N ARG A 131 11.15 1.11 3.54
CA ARG A 131 11.97 0.47 4.59
C ARG A 131 12.07 1.34 5.84
N ASN A 132 12.25 2.65 5.66
CA ASN A 132 12.28 3.60 6.77
C ASN A 132 10.93 3.63 7.51
N ALA A 133 9.81 3.57 6.80
CA ALA A 133 8.48 3.43 7.42
C ALA A 133 8.42 2.14 8.26
N MET A 134 8.83 1.00 7.70
CA MET A 134 8.75 -0.31 8.35
C MET A 134 9.65 -0.44 9.60
N LYS A 135 10.70 0.37 9.72
CA LYS A 135 11.58 0.43 10.92
C LYS A 135 10.94 1.18 12.09
N GLN A 136 9.93 2.01 11.83
CA GLN A 136 9.26 2.77 12.88
C GLN A 136 8.26 1.89 13.64
N LYS A 137 7.87 2.34 14.83
CA LYS A 137 6.76 1.72 15.57
C LYS A 137 5.44 2.03 14.85
N PRO A 138 4.62 1.02 14.52
CA PRO A 138 3.34 1.27 13.86
C PRO A 138 2.37 2.03 14.75
N LEU A 139 1.53 2.84 14.12
CA LEU A 139 0.27 3.29 14.72
C LEU A 139 -0.73 2.14 14.63
N VAL A 140 -1.28 1.74 15.78
CA VAL A 140 -2.17 0.58 15.89
C VAL A 140 -3.61 1.03 16.05
N TYR A 141 -4.53 0.38 15.34
CA TYR A 141 -5.96 0.65 15.37
C TYR A 141 -6.78 -0.63 15.50
N ASN A 142 -7.98 -0.50 16.06
CA ASN A 142 -8.91 -1.61 16.22
C ASN A 142 -9.83 -1.76 15.00
N THR A 143 -10.05 -0.69 14.25
CA THR A 143 -10.94 -0.71 13.09
C THR A 143 -10.28 -0.17 11.82
N LEU A 144 -10.73 -0.68 10.68
CA LEU A 144 -10.33 -0.16 9.37
C LEU A 144 -10.69 1.33 9.22
N SER A 145 -11.83 1.76 9.77
CA SER A 145 -12.29 3.14 9.66
C SER A 145 -11.33 4.12 10.37
N GLU A 146 -10.88 3.78 11.58
CA GLU A 146 -9.89 4.59 12.31
C GLU A 146 -8.55 4.64 11.57
N ALA A 147 -8.08 3.50 11.07
CA ALA A 147 -6.84 3.43 10.30
C ALA A 147 -6.93 4.26 9.02
N LEU A 148 -8.02 4.17 8.26
CA LEU A 148 -8.23 4.97 7.05
C LEU A 148 -8.41 6.47 7.35
N LYS A 149 -9.06 6.82 8.46
CA LYS A 149 -9.15 8.21 8.92
C LYS A 149 -7.77 8.78 9.24
N ARG A 150 -6.89 7.96 9.83
CA ARG A 150 -5.49 8.33 10.05
C ARG A 150 -4.74 8.53 8.74
N VAL A 151 -4.83 7.58 7.81
CA VAL A 151 -4.17 7.69 6.49
C VAL A 151 -4.62 8.96 5.79
N ALA A 152 -5.94 9.20 5.75
CA ALA A 152 -6.53 10.37 5.10
C ALA A 152 -6.08 11.71 5.69
N SER A 153 -5.73 11.77 6.98
CA SER A 153 -5.28 13.02 7.62
C SER A 153 -3.89 13.46 7.17
N GLN A 154 -3.11 12.56 6.54
CA GLN A 154 -1.77 12.84 6.06
C GLN A 154 -1.69 13.14 4.56
N LEU A 155 -2.75 12.83 3.82
CA LEU A 155 -2.85 12.95 2.37
C LEU A 155 -3.65 14.20 2.01
N ARG A 156 -3.25 14.88 0.93
CA ARG A 156 -3.98 16.05 0.42
C ARG A 156 -5.17 15.64 -0.46
N ILE A 157 -5.09 14.49 -1.13
CA ILE A 157 -6.18 13.95 -1.95
C ILE A 157 -7.24 13.33 -1.02
N PRO A 158 -8.53 13.67 -1.21
CA PRO A 158 -9.60 13.10 -0.41
C PRO A 158 -9.63 11.56 -0.47
N LEU A 159 -9.83 10.92 0.69
CA LEU A 159 -9.88 9.46 0.83
C LEU A 159 -10.79 8.76 -0.19
N LYS A 160 -11.91 9.40 -0.56
CA LYS A 160 -12.84 8.88 -1.57
C LYS A 160 -12.16 8.57 -2.90
N ARG A 161 -11.23 9.42 -3.37
CA ARG A 161 -10.50 9.17 -4.63
C ARG A 161 -9.55 7.99 -4.50
N TRP A 162 -8.90 7.82 -3.36
CA TRP A 162 -8.06 6.65 -3.09
C TRP A 162 -8.87 5.35 -3.12
N ILE A 163 -10.02 5.33 -2.44
CA ILE A 163 -10.91 4.16 -2.45
C ILE A 163 -11.37 3.83 -3.88
N GLN A 164 -11.75 4.83 -4.67
CA GLN A 164 -12.17 4.64 -6.06
C GLN A 164 -11.06 4.09 -6.98
N ASN A 165 -9.79 4.25 -6.60
CA ASN A 165 -8.63 3.76 -7.36
C ASN A 165 -7.94 2.60 -6.63
N SER A 166 -8.56 2.01 -5.61
CA SER A 166 -8.00 0.89 -4.86
C SER A 166 -8.86 -0.35 -5.06
N GLU A 167 -8.28 -1.38 -5.68
CA GLU A 167 -8.96 -2.65 -5.90
C GLU A 167 -9.10 -3.43 -4.59
N LEU A 168 -8.06 -3.46 -3.76
CA LEU A 168 -8.13 -4.19 -2.49
C LEU A 168 -9.06 -3.51 -1.49
N LEU A 169 -9.04 -2.16 -1.36
CA LEU A 169 -10.00 -1.48 -0.48
C LEU A 169 -11.43 -1.65 -0.96
N GLN A 170 -11.69 -1.57 -2.27
CA GLN A 170 -13.03 -1.82 -2.80
C GLN A 170 -13.50 -3.22 -2.44
N ASN A 171 -12.70 -4.23 -2.71
CA ASN A 171 -13.03 -5.61 -2.37
C ASN A 171 -13.31 -5.77 -0.87
N ILE A 172 -12.49 -5.22 0.01
CA ILE A 172 -12.69 -5.31 1.47
C ILE A 172 -13.98 -4.58 1.90
N LEU A 173 -14.23 -3.38 1.38
CA LEU A 173 -15.39 -2.57 1.75
C LEU A 173 -16.71 -3.13 1.19
N PHE A 174 -16.70 -3.70 -0.02
CA PHE A 174 -17.87 -4.30 -0.64
C PHE A 174 -18.14 -5.72 -0.12
N GLN A 175 -17.10 -6.53 0.08
CA GLN A 175 -17.25 -7.85 0.69
C GLN A 175 -17.78 -7.74 2.12
N ARG A 176 -17.35 -6.73 2.90
CA ARG A 176 -17.92 -6.46 4.23
C ARG A 176 -19.42 -6.21 4.18
N ARG A 177 -19.87 -5.37 3.24
CA ARG A 177 -21.32 -5.16 3.05
C ARG A 177 -22.04 -6.48 2.83
N ILE A 178 -21.49 -7.37 2.00
CA ILE A 178 -22.08 -8.70 1.74
C ILE A 178 -22.09 -9.57 3.01
N THR A 179 -21.01 -9.62 3.78
CA THR A 179 -20.99 -10.39 5.05
C THR A 179 -21.94 -9.82 6.09
N ASP A 180 -22.13 -8.50 6.11
CA ASP A 180 -23.09 -7.84 7.00
C ASP A 180 -24.53 -8.18 6.58
N PHE A 181 -24.82 -8.29 5.28
CA PHE A 181 -26.11 -8.77 4.76
C PHE A 181 -26.36 -10.26 5.08
N LEU A 182 -25.37 -11.13 4.87
CA LEU A 182 -25.51 -12.58 5.11
C LEU A 182 -25.65 -12.94 6.61
N ASN A 183 -25.17 -12.07 7.51
CA ASN A 183 -25.37 -12.23 8.95
C ASN A 183 -26.79 -11.85 9.42
N LEU A 184 -27.59 -11.18 8.59
CA LEU A 184 -28.99 -10.84 8.89
C LEU A 184 -29.99 -11.95 8.51
N GLU A 185 -29.60 -12.91 7.66
CA GLU A 185 -30.45 -14.06 7.27
C GLU A 185 -30.34 -15.26 8.23
N LYS A 186 -29.63 -15.12 9.35
CA LYS A 186 -29.49 -16.15 10.40
C LYS A 186 -30.26 -15.82 11.69
N LEU A 187 -31.20 -14.88 11.63
CA LEU A 187 -32.20 -14.60 12.66
C LEU A 187 -33.59 -14.93 12.10
#